data_AF-A0A0M0GGK5-F1
#
_entry.id   AF-A0A0M0GGK5-F1
#
_cell.length_a   1.000
_cell.length_b   1.000
_cell.length_c   1.000
_cell.angle_alpha   90.00
_cell.angle_beta   90.00
_cell.angle_gamma   90.00
#
_symmetry.space_group_name_H-M   'P 1'
#
loop_
_entity.id
_entity.type
_entity.pdbx_description
1 polymer ?
#
loop_
_entity_poly.entity_id
_entity_poly.type
_entity_poly.pdbx_seq_one_letter_code
_entity_poly.pdbx_strand_id
1 'polypeptide(L)'
;MAKATGIVRKLDDLGRVVVPIEIRRTMDLKATDPLEMLETDEGLLLRKYKPIDNNKFDVLEGLYGLGTHLEDEEQKKALKEAIEYIKKQ
;
A
#
# COMPACT_ATOMS: atom_id res chain seq x y z
N MET A 1 -8.22 3.43 -9.93
CA MET A 1 -9.06 2.75 -10.94
C MET A 1 -8.49 1.37 -11.20
N ALA A 2 -9.27 0.31 -11.02
CA ALA A 2 -8.87 -1.04 -11.41
C ALA A 2 -8.92 -1.14 -12.94
N LYS A 3 -7.83 -1.60 -13.57
CA LYS A 3 -7.77 -1.76 -15.03
C LYS A 3 -8.10 -3.22 -15.36
N ALA A 4 -9.26 -3.46 -15.95
CA ALA A 4 -9.62 -4.79 -16.44
C ALA A 4 -8.71 -5.15 -17.63
N THR A 5 -7.82 -6.12 -17.45
CA THR A 5 -6.92 -6.58 -18.53
C THR A 5 -7.52 -7.70 -19.36
N GLY A 6 -8.60 -8.34 -18.89
CA GLY A 6 -9.23 -9.49 -19.56
C GLY A 6 -8.35 -10.74 -19.66
N ILE A 7 -7.24 -10.79 -18.93
CA ILE A 7 -6.27 -11.88 -19.01
C ILE A 7 -6.73 -13.03 -18.12
N VAL A 8 -6.91 -14.22 -18.71
CA VAL A 8 -7.26 -15.45 -18.00
C VAL A 8 -6.03 -16.36 -17.92
N ARG A 9 -5.73 -16.88 -16.72
CA ARG A 9 -4.69 -17.88 -16.49
C ARG A 9 -5.23 -19.03 -15.66
N LYS A 10 -4.78 -20.24 -16.01
CA LYS A 10 -5.05 -21.44 -15.22
C LYS A 10 -4.13 -21.45 -14.00
N LEU A 11 -4.65 -21.97 -12.89
CA LEU A 11 -3.84 -22.42 -11.77
C LEU A 11 -3.07 -23.67 -12.19
N ASP A 12 -1.88 -23.84 -11.64
CA ASP A 12 -1.20 -25.13 -11.71
C ASP A 12 -1.67 -26.08 -10.60
N ASP A 13 -1.11 -27.29 -10.57
CA ASP A 13 -1.49 -28.34 -9.63
C ASP A 13 -1.20 -28.00 -8.15
N LEU A 14 -0.42 -26.94 -7.90
CA LEU A 14 -0.08 -26.47 -6.56
C LEU A 14 -0.84 -25.19 -6.17
N GLY A 15 -1.74 -24.70 -7.04
CA GLY A 15 -2.50 -23.48 -6.80
C GLY A 15 -1.73 -22.18 -7.07
N ARG A 16 -0.64 -22.23 -7.84
CA ARG A 16 0.11 -21.03 -8.24
C ARG A 16 -0.51 -20.43 -9.51
N VAL A 17 -0.51 -19.09 -9.59
CA VAL A 17 -0.90 -18.34 -10.78
C VAL A 17 0.28 -17.53 -11.31
N VAL A 18 0.42 -17.49 -12.64
CA VAL A 18 1.46 -16.69 -13.29
C VAL A 18 0.96 -15.27 -13.49
N VAL A 19 1.68 -14.28 -12.95
CA VAL A 19 1.46 -12.86 -13.25
C VAL A 19 2.08 -12.54 -14.62
N PRO A 20 1.29 -12.09 -15.62
CA PRO A 20 1.78 -11.73 -16.95
C PRO A 20 2.91 -10.69 -16.93
N ILE A 21 3.82 -10.77 -17.90
CA ILE A 21 5.01 -9.91 -17.95
C ILE A 21 4.65 -8.44 -18.12
N GLU A 22 3.56 -8.11 -18.81
CA GLU A 22 3.08 -6.74 -18.98
C GLU A 22 2.64 -6.14 -17.64
N ILE A 23 1.94 -6.91 -16.81
CA ILE A 23 1.51 -6.50 -15.47
C ILE A 23 2.74 -6.31 -14.58
N ARG A 24 3.69 -7.25 -14.64
CA ARG A 24 4.96 -7.15 -13.90
C ARG A 24 5.73 -5.87 -14.25
N ARG A 25 5.85 -5.52 -15.55
CA ARG A 25 6.52 -4.29 -15.98
C ARG A 25 5.78 -3.03 -15.54
N THR A 26 4.46 -3.03 -15.67
CA THR A 26 3.62 -1.87 -15.28
C THR A 26 3.68 -1.63 -13.77
N MET A 27 3.69 -2.70 -12.98
CA MET A 27 3.74 -2.64 -11.52
C MET A 27 5.17 -2.62 -10.97
N ASP A 28 6.20 -2.72 -11.81
CA ASP A 28 7.62 -2.87 -11.44
C ASP A 28 7.84 -4.02 -10.44
N LEU A 29 7.34 -5.21 -10.77
CA LEU A 29 7.47 -6.44 -9.98
C LEU A 29 8.67 -7.27 -10.48
N LYS A 30 9.66 -7.47 -9.61
CA LYS A 30 10.82 -8.34 -9.86
C LYS A 30 10.51 -9.77 -9.39
N ALA A 31 11.32 -10.73 -9.85
CA ALA A 31 11.06 -12.16 -9.64
C ALA A 31 10.99 -12.58 -8.16
N THR A 32 11.66 -11.84 -7.27
CA THR A 32 11.74 -12.10 -5.83
C THR A 32 10.93 -11.11 -5.01
N ASP A 33 10.19 -10.20 -5.65
CA ASP A 33 9.43 -9.20 -4.91
C ASP A 33 8.26 -9.88 -4.17
N PRO A 34 8.14 -9.68 -2.86
CA PRO A 34 7.03 -10.23 -2.11
C PRO A 34 5.72 -9.56 -2.55
N LEU A 35 4.66 -10.36 -2.61
CA LEU A 35 3.30 -9.91 -2.87
C LEU A 35 2.42 -10.26 -1.68
N GLU A 36 1.53 -9.34 -1.34
CA GLU A 36 0.49 -9.56 -0.36
C GLU A 36 -0.78 -10.01 -1.05
N MET A 37 -1.44 -11.00 -0.46
CA MET A 37 -2.68 -11.60 -0.92
C MET A 37 -3.78 -11.28 0.08
N LEU A 38 -4.86 -10.66 -0.39
CA LEU A 38 -5.99 -10.27 0.44
C LEU A 38 -7.28 -10.84 -0.17
N GLU A 39 -8.05 -11.54 0.64
CA GLU A 39 -9.40 -11.98 0.27
C GLU A 39 -10.37 -10.81 0.45
N THR A 40 -11.25 -10.62 -0.54
CA THR A 40 -12.30 -9.59 -0.54
C THR A 40 -13.62 -10.21 -1.00
N ASP A 41 -14.72 -9.50 -0.80
CA ASP A 41 -16.05 -9.95 -1.27
C ASP A 41 -16.13 -10.10 -2.81
N GLU A 42 -15.21 -9.45 -3.53
CA GLU A 42 -15.12 -9.48 -5.00
C GLU A 42 -14.06 -10.47 -5.51
N GLY A 43 -13.30 -11.13 -4.63
CA GLY A 43 -12.31 -12.15 -4.98
C GLY A 43 -10.95 -11.97 -4.30
N LEU A 44 -9.86 -12.14 -5.07
CA LEU A 44 -8.49 -12.07 -4.56
C LEU A 44 -7.78 -10.80 -5.05
N LEU A 45 -7.30 -9.97 -4.11
CA LEU A 45 -6.49 -8.81 -4.38
C LEU A 45 -5.00 -9.13 -4.18
N LEU A 46 -4.18 -8.83 -5.20
CA LEU A 46 -2.73 -8.91 -5.13
C LEU A 46 -2.13 -7.50 -5.12
N ARG A 47 -1.24 -7.20 -4.17
CA ARG A 47 -0.49 -5.94 -4.13
C ARG A 47 0.98 -6.17 -3.75
N LYS A 48 1.85 -5.21 -4.09
CA LYS A 48 3.26 -5.21 -3.62
C LYS A 48 3.27 -5.33 -2.11
N TYR A 49 3.93 -6.36 -1.59
CA TYR A 49 4.12 -6.49 -0.16
C TYR A 49 5.04 -5.36 0.29
N LYS A 50 4.53 -4.55 1.21
CA LYS A 50 5.34 -3.63 1.98
C LYS A 50 5.44 -4.28 3.35
N PRO A 51 6.63 -4.77 3.75
CA PRO A 51 6.81 -5.20 5.12
C PRO A 51 6.32 -4.07 6.02
N ILE A 52 5.57 -4.44 7.07
CA ILE A 52 5.26 -3.51 8.13
C ILE A 52 6.57 -3.26 8.87
N ASP A 53 7.37 -2.37 8.30
CA ASP A 53 8.52 -1.72 8.95
C ASP A 53 8.28 -0.21 8.89
N ASN A 54 7.04 0.17 9.22
CA ASN A 54 6.43 1.43 8.84
C ASN A 54 5.86 2.19 10.05
N ASN A 55 6.49 2.06 11.24
CA ASN A 55 6.21 2.93 12.38
C ASN A 55 6.10 4.39 11.92
N LYS A 56 6.96 4.82 11.00
CA LYS A 56 6.94 6.17 10.45
C LYS A 56 5.73 6.47 9.54
N PHE A 57 5.35 5.55 8.65
CA PHE A 57 4.24 5.78 7.72
C PHE A 57 2.89 5.71 8.45
N ASP A 58 2.71 4.72 9.32
CA ASP A 58 1.48 4.55 10.10
C ASP A 58 1.30 5.69 11.12
N VAL A 59 2.39 6.15 11.74
CA VAL A 59 2.38 7.35 12.60
C VAL A 59 2.03 8.59 11.79
N LEU A 60 2.62 8.77 10.60
CA LEU A 60 2.29 9.93 9.77
C LEU A 60 0.83 9.94 9.32
N GLU A 61 0.27 8.79 8.89
CA GLU A 61 -1.16 8.71 8.55
C GLU A 61 -2.05 9.00 9.76
N GLY A 62 -1.72 8.46 10.94
CA GLY A 62 -2.44 8.77 12.18
C GLY A 62 -2.41 10.26 12.53
N LEU A 63 -1.24 10.90 12.41
CA LEU A 63 -1.07 12.33 12.67
C LEU A 63 -1.83 13.19 11.64
N TYR A 64 -1.80 12.82 10.35
CA TYR A 64 -2.58 13.51 9.33
C TYR A 64 -4.08 13.39 9.57
N GLY A 65 -4.55 12.22 10.01
CA GLY A 65 -5.94 12.00 10.40
C GLY A 65 -6.37 12.91 11.56
N LEU A 66 -5.57 12.98 12.63
CA LEU A 66 -5.83 13.85 13.78
C LEU A 66 -5.90 15.33 13.41
N GLY A 67 -5.06 15.78 12.47
CA GLY A 67 -5.03 17.16 12.00
C GLY A 67 -6.35 17.65 11.38
N THR A 68 -7.19 16.72 10.91
CA THR A 68 -8.50 17.06 10.33
C THR A 68 -9.58 17.35 11.38
N HIS A 69 -9.34 17.04 12.66
CA HIS A 69 -10.32 17.17 13.75
C HIS A 69 -9.90 18.21 14.80
N LEU A 70 -8.72 18.82 14.64
CA LEU A 70 -8.27 19.88 15.52
C LEU A 70 -8.86 21.22 15.06
N GLU A 71 -9.49 21.94 15.97
CA GLU A 71 -9.97 23.32 15.72
C GLU A 71 -8.97 24.36 16.22
N ASP A 72 -8.16 24.00 17.23
CA ASP A 72 -7.17 24.85 17.86
C ASP A 72 -5.93 25.06 16.97
N GLU A 73 -5.60 26.32 16.68
CA GLU A 73 -4.51 26.71 15.79
C GLU A 73 -3.12 26.42 16.37
N GLU A 74 -2.97 26.44 17.70
CA GLU A 74 -1.70 26.13 18.37
C GLU A 74 -1.40 24.63 18.28
N GLN A 75 -2.42 23.79 18.46
CA GLN A 75 -2.32 22.34 18.29
C GLN A 75 -2.04 21.94 16.84
N LYS A 76 -2.68 22.59 15.84
CA LYS A 76 -2.39 22.36 14.42
C LYS A 76 -0.95 22.70 14.07
N LYS A 77 -0.40 23.77 14.65
CA LYS A 77 0.98 24.19 14.42
C LYS A 77 1.97 23.17 14.99
N ALA A 78 1.77 22.75 16.24
CA ALA A 78 2.60 21.73 16.88
C ALA A 78 2.57 20.39 16.11
N LEU A 79 1.40 20.00 15.61
CA LEU A 79 1.24 18.79 14.79
C LEU A 79 1.99 18.89 13.45
N LYS A 80 1.93 20.03 12.76
CA LYS A 80 2.68 20.26 11.52
C LYS A 80 4.19 20.19 11.76
N GLU A 81 4.69 20.76 12.84
CA GLU A 81 6.10 20.71 13.22
C GLU A 81 6.57 19.28 13.52
N ALA A 82 5.75 18.50 14.24
CA ALA A 82 6.02 17.08 14.50
C ALA A 82 6.08 16.25 13.21
N ILE A 83 5.13 16.47 12.29
CA ILE A 83 5.10 15.83 10.97
C ILE A 83 6.36 16.17 10.16
N GLU A 84 6.79 17.44 10.16
CA GLU A 84 8.03 17.84 9.47
C GLU A 84 9.28 17.22 10.08
N TYR A 85 9.37 17.18 11.41
CA TYR A 85 10.51 16.58 12.11
C TYR A 85 10.65 15.10 11.76
N ILE A 86 9.53 14.37 11.82
CA ILE A 86 9.50 12.95 11.46
C ILE A 86 9.87 12.80 9.99
N LYS A 87 9.35 13.62 9.06
CA LYS A 87 9.71 13.54 7.64
C LYS A 87 11.20 13.73 7.34
N LYS A 88 11.92 14.54 8.13
CA LYS A 88 13.35 14.85 7.91
C LYS A 88 14.32 13.77 8.41
N GLN A 89 13.91 12.91 9.33
CA GLN A 89 14.69 11.75 9.78
C GLN A 89 14.65 10.60 8.78
#